data_AF-A0A1V1NZG8-F1
#
_entry.id   AF-A0A1V1NZG8-F1
#
_cell.length_a   1.000
_cell.length_b   1.000
_cell.length_c   1.000
_cell.angle_alpha   90.00
_cell.angle_beta   90.00
_cell.angle_gamma   90.00
#
_symmetry.space_group_name_H-M   'P 1'
#
loop_
_entity.id
_entity.type
_entity.pdbx_description
1 polymer ?
#
loop_
_entity_poly.entity_id
_entity_poly.type
_entity_poly.pdbx_seq_one_letter_code
_entity_poly.pdbx_strand_id
1 'polypeptide(L)'
;MLSGSAIYLNTIHCPFVFDDNVSIVNEKNIRMATLSFDSLKKVATQTFYTKAHFRPIVMISFALNYYIDGYHPRLYHIVNIVIHLLAGITLFFLYR
;
A
#
# COMPACT_ATOMS: atom_id res chain seq x y z
N MET A 1 10.20 -17.82 -1.41
CA MET A 1 9.33 -16.65 -1.61
C MET A 1 7.89 -17.04 -1.87
N LEU A 2 7.59 -17.95 -2.82
CA LEU A 2 6.24 -18.52 -3.01
C LEU A 2 5.65 -19.14 -1.73
N SER A 3 6.44 -19.93 -1.00
CA SER A 3 6.05 -20.49 0.31
C SER A 3 5.82 -19.43 1.38
N GLY A 4 6.57 -18.33 1.36
CA GLY A 4 6.39 -17.20 2.28
C GLY A 4 5.10 -16.43 2.02
N SER A 5 4.82 -16.09 0.76
CA SER A 5 3.58 -15.40 0.36
C SER A 5 2.32 -16.23 0.64
N ALA A 6 2.40 -17.56 0.56
CA ALA A 6 1.29 -18.45 0.91
C ALA A 6 0.91 -18.37 2.41
N ILE A 7 1.87 -18.14 3.31
CA ILE A 7 1.62 -17.97 4.75
C ILE A 7 0.82 -16.68 5.02
N TYR A 8 1.09 -15.63 4.23
CA TYR A 8 0.39 -14.34 4.34
C TYR A 8 -1.04 -14.38 3.76
N LEU A 9 -1.47 -15.43 3.07
CA LEU A 9 -2.87 -15.55 2.61
C LEU A 9 -3.87 -15.53 3.79
N ASN A 10 -3.45 -16.02 4.96
CA ASN A 10 -4.28 -15.98 6.16
C ASN A 10 -4.53 -14.55 6.68
N THR A 11 -3.70 -13.57 6.29
CA THR A 11 -3.84 -12.18 6.76
C THR A 11 -4.82 -11.35 5.93
N ILE A 12 -5.36 -11.90 4.83
CA ILE A 12 -6.27 -11.19 3.91
C ILE A 12 -7.52 -10.64 4.63
N HIS A 13 -7.95 -11.31 5.70
CA HIS A 13 -9.13 -10.92 6.49
C HIS A 13 -8.78 -10.20 7.79
N CYS A 14 -7.49 -9.97 8.08
CA CYS A 14 -7.08 -9.28 9.29
C CYS A 14 -7.41 -7.78 9.19
N PRO A 15 -7.90 -7.17 10.28
CA PRO A 15 -8.18 -5.74 10.33
C PRO A 15 -6.88 -4.92 10.29
N PHE A 16 -7.02 -3.62 10.04
CA PHE A 16 -5.91 -2.67 10.21
C PHE A 16 -5.47 -2.62 11.67
N VAL A 17 -4.18 -2.81 11.92
CA VAL A 17 -3.59 -2.82 13.27
C VAL A 17 -2.27 -2.07 13.28
N PHE A 18 -1.86 -1.60 14.46
CA PHE A 18 -0.58 -0.88 14.65
C PHE A 18 -0.38 0.26 13.64
N ASP A 19 0.69 0.20 12.85
CA ASP A 19 1.09 1.23 11.89
C ASP A 19 0.06 1.48 10.78
N ASP A 20 -0.83 0.51 10.50
CA ASP A 20 -1.92 0.70 9.54
C ASP A 20 -2.88 1.80 10.00
N ASN A 21 -3.09 1.94 11.32
CA ASN A 21 -3.98 2.97 11.85
C ASN A 21 -3.46 4.35 11.53
N VAL A 22 -2.16 4.58 11.67
CA VAL A 22 -1.60 5.88 11.34
C VAL A 22 -1.51 6.02 9.82
N SER A 23 -1.01 4.99 9.12
CA SER A 23 -0.67 5.02 7.68
C SER A 23 -1.85 5.02 6.73
N ILE A 24 -2.98 4.50 7.16
CA ILE A 24 -4.16 4.30 6.32
C ILE A 24 -5.38 4.96 6.97
N VAL A 25 -5.72 4.55 8.19
CA VAL A 25 -6.99 4.97 8.82
C VAL A 25 -7.00 6.47 9.14
N ASN A 26 -5.93 6.96 9.76
CA ASN A 26 -5.79 8.33 10.22
C ASN A 26 -5.23 9.28 9.15
N GLU A 27 -4.59 8.75 8.11
CA GLU A 27 -4.07 9.56 7.02
C GLU A 27 -5.20 10.00 6.08
N LYS A 28 -5.51 11.30 6.10
CA LYS A 28 -6.56 11.88 5.26
C LYS A 28 -6.08 12.15 3.84
N ASN A 29 -4.78 12.31 3.64
CA ASN A 29 -4.18 12.63 2.36
C ASN A 29 -4.34 11.52 1.32
N ILE A 30 -4.53 10.27 1.75
CA ILE A 30 -4.75 9.15 0.82
C ILE A 30 -6.20 9.05 0.32
N ARG A 31 -7.13 9.85 0.85
CA ARG A 31 -8.56 9.80 0.48
C ARG A 31 -8.81 10.48 -0.87
N MET A 32 -8.47 9.77 -1.94
CA MET A 32 -8.62 10.25 -3.31
C MET A 32 -10.06 10.05 -3.82
N ALA A 33 -10.70 11.10 -4.31
CA ALA A 33 -12.06 11.03 -4.88
C ALA A 33 -12.07 10.75 -6.39
N THR A 34 -11.02 11.15 -7.10
CA THR A 34 -10.91 11.02 -8.55
C THR A 34 -9.52 10.54 -8.94
N LEU A 35 -9.43 9.59 -9.86
CA LEU A 35 -8.15 9.17 -10.42
C LEU A 35 -7.72 10.14 -11.52
N SER A 36 -6.94 11.16 -11.13
CA SER A 36 -6.33 12.13 -12.05
C SER A 36 -4.85 12.32 -11.76
N PHE A 37 -4.09 12.80 -12.75
CA PHE A 37 -2.66 13.09 -12.57
C PHE A 37 -2.42 14.09 -11.44
N ASP A 38 -3.25 15.14 -11.34
CA ASP A 38 -3.17 16.11 -10.26
C ASP A 38 -3.45 15.51 -8.89
N SER A 39 -4.40 14.57 -8.81
CA SER A 39 -4.70 13.85 -7.56
C SER A 39 -3.53 12.98 -7.14
N LEU A 40 -2.94 12.22 -8.07
CA LEU A 40 -1.75 11.40 -7.81
C LEU A 40 -0.56 12.27 -7.38
N LYS A 41 -0.31 13.38 -8.09
CA LYS A 41 0.75 14.33 -7.75
C LYS A 41 0.53 14.94 -6.37
N LYS A 42 -0.70 15.33 -6.04
CA LYS A 42 -1.05 15.88 -4.72
C LYS A 42 -0.74 14.89 -3.61
N VAL A 43 -1.13 13.63 -3.77
CA VAL A 43 -0.85 12.57 -2.78
C VAL A 43 0.65 12.32 -2.67
N ALA A 44 1.36 12.24 -3.80
CA ALA A 44 2.79 11.97 -3.83
C ALA A 44 3.64 13.04 -3.15
N THR A 45 3.18 14.30 -3.12
CA THR A 45 3.93 15.41 -2.50
C THR A 45 3.62 15.62 -1.02
N GLN A 46 2.67 14.88 -0.45
CA GLN A 46 2.39 14.95 0.99
C GLN A 46 3.46 14.22 1.81
N THR A 47 3.55 14.59 3.08
CA THR A 47 4.36 13.90 4.09
C THR A 47 3.41 13.24 5.09
N PHE A 48 3.80 12.08 5.60
CA PHE A 48 3.00 11.26 6.49
C PHE A 48 3.65 11.18 7.90
N TYR A 49 2.87 10.91 8.97
CA TYR A 49 3.25 11.00 10.41
C TYR A 49 3.62 12.41 10.92
N THR A 50 4.70 12.95 10.38
CA THR A 50 5.32 14.23 10.68
C THR A 50 6.00 14.68 9.39
N LYS A 51 6.21 15.98 9.16
CA LYS A 51 6.82 16.52 7.93
C LYS A 51 8.23 15.96 7.58
N ALA A 52 8.73 15.00 8.35
CA ALA A 52 10.00 14.30 8.18
C ALA A 52 9.92 13.01 7.34
N HIS A 53 8.74 12.40 7.13
CA HIS A 53 8.64 11.13 6.40
C HIS A 53 7.97 11.29 5.04
N PHE A 54 8.80 11.40 4.00
CA PHE A 54 8.37 11.49 2.60
C PHE A 54 8.40 10.08 1.96
N ARG A 55 7.21 9.55 1.62
CA ARG A 55 7.05 8.21 1.03
C ARG A 55 6.07 8.23 -0.15
N PRO A 56 6.42 8.92 -1.27
CA PRO A 56 5.49 9.19 -2.37
C PRO A 56 4.85 7.93 -2.96
N ILE A 57 5.64 6.88 -3.19
CA ILE A 57 5.18 5.63 -3.81
C ILE A 57 4.20 4.89 -2.88
N VAL A 58 4.48 4.87 -1.58
CA VAL A 58 3.60 4.23 -0.58
C VAL A 58 2.27 4.98 -0.47
N MET A 59 2.32 6.32 -0.43
CA MET A 59 1.12 7.15 -0.37
C MET A 59 0.26 6.98 -1.62
N ILE A 60 0.86 6.93 -2.81
CA ILE A 60 0.13 6.63 -4.05
C ILE A 60 -0.51 5.25 -3.99
N SER A 61 0.23 4.22 -3.55
CA SER A 61 -0.30 2.86 -3.44
C SER A 61 -1.51 2.80 -2.50
N PHE A 62 -1.42 3.42 -1.31
CA PHE A 62 -2.54 3.47 -0.36
C PHE A 62 -3.72 4.30 -0.88
N ALA A 63 -3.47 5.39 -1.59
CA ALA A 63 -4.53 6.20 -2.16
C ALA A 63 -5.27 5.50 -3.30
N LEU A 64 -4.56 4.69 -4.10
CA LEU A 64 -5.16 3.83 -5.11
C LEU A 64 -6.01 2.72 -4.46
N ASN A 65 -5.50 2.06 -3.41
CA ASN A 65 -6.27 1.08 -2.66
C ASN A 65 -7.55 1.71 -2.08
N TYR A 66 -7.44 2.91 -1.49
CA TYR A 66 -8.59 3.64 -0.97
C TYR A 66 -9.58 4.03 -2.06
N TYR A 67 -9.08 4.47 -3.21
CA TYR A 67 -9.93 4.86 -4.34
C TYR A 67 -10.76 3.68 -4.87
N ILE A 68 -10.21 2.47 -4.87
CA ILE A 68 -10.86 1.27 -5.40
C ILE A 68 -11.83 0.67 -4.38
N ASP A 69 -11.42 0.50 -3.12
CA ASP A 69 -12.18 -0.29 -2.13
C ASP A 69 -12.20 0.35 -0.73
N GLY A 70 -11.93 1.66 -0.62
CA GLY A 70 -12.02 2.41 0.63
C GLY A 70 -11.15 1.82 1.73
N TYR A 71 -11.75 1.56 2.89
CA TYR A 71 -11.07 1.01 4.08
C TYR A 71 -11.21 -0.50 4.23
N HIS A 72 -11.46 -1.25 3.15
CA HIS A 72 -11.47 -2.71 3.21
C HIS A 72 -10.03 -3.26 3.24
N PRO A 73 -9.55 -3.88 4.34
CA PRO A 73 -8.16 -4.32 4.47
C PRO A 73 -7.73 -5.35 3.41
N ARG A 74 -8.71 -6.11 2.90
CA ARG A 74 -8.52 -7.17 1.91
C ARG A 74 -7.71 -6.72 0.71
N LEU A 75 -8.06 -5.59 0.10
CA LEU A 75 -7.37 -5.11 -1.09
C LEU A 75 -5.92 -4.71 -0.79
N TYR A 76 -5.69 -4.04 0.34
CA TYR A 76 -4.35 -3.65 0.79
C TYR A 76 -3.44 -4.87 0.97
N HIS A 77 -3.95 -5.93 1.62
CA HIS A 77 -3.20 -7.17 1.81
C HIS A 77 -2.90 -7.89 0.49
N ILE A 78 -3.87 -7.97 -0.42
CA ILE A 78 -3.67 -8.58 -1.75
C ILE A 78 -2.58 -7.84 -2.53
N VAL A 79 -2.65 -6.51 -2.58
CA VAL A 79 -1.65 -5.69 -3.29
C VAL A 79 -0.26 -5.86 -2.69
N ASN A 80 -0.13 -5.87 -1.35
CA ASN A 80 1.15 -6.12 -0.68
C ASN A 80 1.73 -7.50 -1.01
N ILE A 81 0.91 -8.55 -1.00
CA ILE A 81 1.33 -9.92 -1.36
C ILE A 81 1.85 -9.96 -2.81
N VAL A 82 1.13 -9.32 -3.75
CA VAL A 82 1.54 -9.24 -5.16
C VAL A 82 2.88 -8.50 -5.30
N ILE A 83 3.06 -7.36 -4.63
CA ILE A 83 4.32 -6.61 -4.66
C ILE A 83 5.48 -7.47 -4.14
N HIS A 84 5.30 -8.20 -3.04
CA HIS A 84 6.33 -9.09 -2.49
C HIS A 84 6.66 -10.27 -3.41
N LEU A 85 5.65 -10.84 -4.09
CA LEU A 85 5.87 -11.88 -5.09
C LEU A 85 6.68 -11.34 -6.28
N LEU A 86 6.31 -10.18 -6.82
CA LEU A 86 7.02 -9.56 -7.94
C LEU A 86 8.45 -9.21 -7.57
N ALA A 87 8.68 -8.58 -6.41
CA ALA A 87 10.02 -8.28 -5.91
C ALA A 87 10.89 -9.55 -5.82
N GLY A 88 10.30 -10.65 -5.36
CA GLY A 88 10.99 -11.93 -5.29
C GLY A 88 11.34 -12.55 -6.64
N ILE A 89 10.41 -12.49 -7.57
CA ILE A 89 10.63 -12.93 -8.96
C ILE A 89 11.75 -12.09 -9.58
N THR A 90 11.70 -10.76 -9.44
CA THR A 90 12.74 -9.85 -9.93
C THR A 90 14.11 -10.19 -9.33
N LEU A 91 14.20 -10.41 -8.01
CA LEU A 91 15.46 -10.80 -7.38
C LEU A 91 15.98 -12.14 -7.91
N PHE A 92 15.13 -13.14 -8.08
CA PHE A 92 15.54 -14.43 -8.64
C PHE A 92 16.13 -14.30 -10.05
N PHE A 93 15.48 -13.51 -10.92
CA PHE A 93 15.98 -13.28 -12.27
C PHE A 93 17.23 -12.38 -12.31
N LEU A 94 17.44 -11.53 -11.32
CA LEU A 94 18.65 -10.70 -11.24
C LEU A 94 19.89 -11.51 -10.84
N TYR A 95 19.72 -12.54 -9.99
CA TYR A 95 20.82 -13.35 -9.44
C TYR A 95 21.07 -14.67 -10.19
N ARG A 96 20.25 -15.02 -11.17
CA ARG A 96 20.47 -16.20 -12.02
C ARG A 96 21.16 -15.82 -13.32
#